data_AF-D5MNR2-F1
#
_entry.id   AF-D5MNR2-F1
#
_cell.length_a   1.000
_cell.length_b   1.000
_cell.length_c   1.000
_cell.angle_alpha   90.00
_cell.angle_beta   90.00
_cell.angle_gamma   90.00
#
_symmetry.space_group_name_H-M   'P 1'
#
loop_
_entity.id
_entity.type
_entity.pdbx_description
1 polymer ?
#
loop_
_entity_poly.entity_id
_entity_poly.type
_entity_poly.pdbx_seq_one_letter_code
_entity_poly.pdbx_strand_id
1 'polypeptide(L)'
;PNAKKIGFSDKQIAAAIKSTEVAVRKLREEFKITPFVKQIDTVAAEWPASTNYLYLTYNGSSHDLDFPEGFVMVLGSGVYRIGSSVEFDWCAVGCLREL
;
A
#
# COMPACT_ATOMS: atom_id res chain seq x y z
N PRO A 1 -8.73 -8.62 -13.00
CA PRO A 1 -9.20 -7.76 -11.89
C PRO A 1 -9.75 -8.54 -10.66
N ASN A 2 -10.63 -9.54 -10.84
CA ASN A 2 -11.28 -10.24 -9.70
C ASN A 2 -10.30 -10.88 -8.72
N ALA A 3 -9.23 -11.54 -9.21
CA ALA A 3 -8.20 -12.13 -8.35
C ALA A 3 -7.53 -11.11 -7.41
N LYS A 4 -7.33 -9.87 -7.86
CA LYS A 4 -6.74 -8.79 -7.05
C LYS A 4 -7.71 -8.30 -5.96
N LYS A 5 -9.01 -8.25 -6.26
CA LYS A 5 -10.06 -7.85 -5.32
C LYS A 5 -10.20 -8.79 -4.12
N ILE A 6 -9.84 -10.07 -4.30
CA ILE A 6 -9.84 -11.09 -3.24
C ILE A 6 -8.44 -11.33 -2.64
N GLY A 7 -7.46 -10.49 -2.95
CA GLY A 7 -6.16 -10.48 -2.25
C GLY A 7 -5.01 -11.27 -2.88
N PHE A 8 -5.13 -11.80 -4.10
CA PHE A 8 -3.99 -12.48 -4.74
C PHE A 8 -2.86 -11.51 -5.07
N SER A 9 -1.67 -11.79 -4.58
CA SER A 9 -0.42 -11.09 -4.94
C SER A 9 0.01 -11.43 -6.38
N ASP A 10 0.80 -10.54 -6.99
CA ASP A 10 1.34 -10.77 -8.34
C ASP A 10 2.25 -12.01 -8.33
N LYS A 11 2.96 -12.27 -7.23
CA LYS A 11 3.73 -13.50 -6.99
C LYS A 11 2.88 -14.78 -7.00
N GLN A 12 1.72 -14.79 -6.32
CA GLN A 12 0.83 -15.95 -6.31
C GLN A 12 0.24 -16.22 -7.70
N ILE A 13 -0.15 -15.17 -8.42
CA ILE A 13 -0.66 -15.29 -9.79
C ILE A 13 0.44 -15.82 -10.71
N ALA A 14 1.66 -15.28 -10.60
CA ALA A 14 2.82 -15.71 -11.38
C ALA A 14 3.12 -17.20 -11.17
N ALA A 15 3.08 -17.68 -9.93
CA ALA A 15 3.24 -19.10 -9.62
C ALA A 15 2.17 -19.98 -10.27
N ALA A 16 0.90 -19.55 -10.26
CA ALA A 16 -0.21 -20.30 -10.84
C ALA A 16 -0.13 -20.40 -12.37
N ILE A 17 0.35 -19.35 -13.05
CA ILE A 17 0.46 -19.30 -14.52
C ILE A 17 1.86 -19.67 -15.05
N LYS A 18 2.76 -20.11 -14.16
CA LYS A 18 4.18 -20.43 -14.48
C LYS A 18 4.92 -19.27 -15.18
N SER A 19 4.74 -18.07 -14.65
CA SER A 19 5.40 -16.84 -15.13
C SER A 19 6.21 -16.18 -14.01
N THR A 20 6.78 -15.01 -14.28
CA THR A 20 7.50 -14.21 -13.29
C THR A 20 6.59 -13.13 -12.70
N GLU A 21 6.85 -12.73 -11.45
CA GLU A 21 6.11 -11.65 -10.79
C GLU A 21 6.18 -10.34 -11.59
N VAL A 22 7.34 -10.04 -12.16
CA VAL A 22 7.56 -8.84 -12.99
C VAL A 22 6.69 -8.86 -14.25
N ALA A 23 6.58 -10.01 -14.92
CA ALA A 23 5.73 -10.14 -16.11
C ALA A 23 4.24 -9.96 -15.76
N VAL A 24 3.79 -10.55 -14.66
CA VAL A 24 2.41 -10.37 -14.18
C VAL A 24 2.14 -8.91 -13.80
N ARG A 25 3.07 -8.25 -13.11
CA ARG A 25 2.97 -6.84 -12.75
C ARG A 25 2.85 -5.94 -13.98
N LYS A 26 3.71 -6.15 -14.98
CA LYS A 26 3.68 -5.39 -16.23
C LYS A 26 2.33 -5.54 -16.95
N LEU A 27 1.85 -6.77 -17.08
CA LEU A 27 0.54 -7.06 -17.68
C LEU A 27 -0.59 -6.38 -16.89
N ARG A 28 -0.53 -6.44 -15.55
CA ARG A 28 -1.51 -5.80 -14.67
C ARG A 28 -1.55 -4.27 -14.87
N GLU A 29 -0.38 -3.65 -15.01
CA GLU A 29 -0.25 -2.20 -15.29
C GLU A 29 -0.74 -1.84 -16.70
N GLU A 30 -0.44 -2.65 -17.72
CA GLU A 30 -0.95 -2.48 -19.10
C GLU A 30 -2.49 -2.51 -19.15
N PHE A 31 -3.12 -3.39 -18.37
CA PHE A 31 -4.57 -3.44 -18.21
C PHE A 31 -5.14 -2.37 -17.27
N LYS A 32 -4.31 -1.45 -16.76
CA LYS A 32 -4.69 -0.39 -15.81
C LYS A 32 -5.37 -0.93 -14.54
N ILE A 33 -4.95 -2.12 -14.09
CA ILE A 33 -5.45 -2.74 -12.85
C ILE A 33 -4.54 -2.29 -11.70
N THR A 34 -4.77 -1.10 -11.18
CA THR A 34 -4.05 -0.53 -10.03
C THR A 34 -4.95 -0.45 -8.80
N PRO A 35 -4.39 -0.54 -7.58
CA PRO A 35 -5.17 -0.29 -6.38
C PRO A 35 -5.47 1.21 -6.23
N PHE A 36 -6.50 1.51 -5.46
CA PHE A 36 -6.90 2.86 -5.07
C PHE A 36 -6.50 3.14 -3.62
N VAL A 37 -6.25 4.40 -3.30
CA VAL A 37 -5.90 4.87 -1.96
C VAL A 37 -7.16 5.33 -1.26
N LYS A 38 -7.42 4.79 -0.07
CA LYS A 38 -8.60 5.11 0.74
C LYS A 38 -8.21 5.60 2.13
N GLN A 39 -8.99 6.54 2.66
CA GLN A 39 -8.84 7.08 4.00
C GLN A 39 -9.57 6.21 5.03
N ILE A 40 -9.04 6.16 6.25
CA ILE A 40 -9.73 5.64 7.43
C ILE A 40 -10.25 6.85 8.20
N ASP A 41 -11.55 7.09 8.07
CA ASP A 41 -12.23 8.29 8.59
C ASP A 41 -13.00 8.06 9.90
N THR A 42 -13.03 6.81 10.39
CA THR A 42 -13.82 6.33 11.55
C THR A 42 -15.35 6.31 11.40
N VAL A 43 -15.89 6.94 10.35
CA VAL A 43 -17.34 7.17 10.15
C VAL A 43 -17.85 6.68 8.79
N ALA A 44 -17.07 5.87 8.07
CA ALA A 44 -17.43 5.32 6.76
C ALA A 44 -17.89 6.39 5.75
N ALA A 45 -17.12 7.48 5.67
CA ALA A 45 -17.31 8.64 4.82
C ALA A 45 -18.57 9.48 5.11
N GLU A 46 -19.18 9.35 6.30
CA GLU A 46 -20.26 10.26 6.73
C GLU A 46 -19.77 11.72 6.80
N TRP A 47 -18.54 11.91 7.28
CA TRP A 47 -17.87 13.19 7.39
C TRP A 47 -16.49 13.14 6.74
N PRO A 48 -16.02 14.24 6.14
CA PRO A 48 -14.68 14.28 5.57
C PRO A 48 -13.62 14.10 6.66
N ALA A 49 -12.66 13.21 6.43
CA ALA A 49 -11.54 13.02 7.33
C ALA A 49 -10.59 14.21 7.28
N SER A 50 -10.16 14.67 8.46
CA SER A 50 -9.12 15.70 8.60
C SER A 50 -7.70 15.12 8.57
N THR A 51 -7.55 13.79 8.55
CA THR A 51 -6.25 13.10 8.67
C THR A 51 -6.01 12.12 7.52
N ASN A 52 -4.73 11.91 7.17
CA ASN A 52 -4.31 11.01 6.10
C ASN A 52 -3.82 9.67 6.65
N TYR A 53 -4.70 8.94 7.34
CA TYR A 53 -4.44 7.53 7.68
C TYR A 53 -5.01 6.64 6.56
N LEU A 54 -4.12 5.99 5.80
CA LEU A 54 -4.43 5.48 4.46
C LEU A 54 -4.19 3.98 4.33
N TYR A 55 -4.94 3.35 3.42
CA TYR A 55 -4.67 1.98 2.95
C TYR A 55 -4.94 1.85 1.45
N LEU A 56 -4.46 0.75 0.86
CA LEU A 56 -4.64 0.44 -0.56
C LEU A 56 -5.68 -0.66 -0.75
N THR A 57 -6.55 -0.51 -1.75
CA THR A 57 -7.55 -1.53 -2.09
C THR A 57 -7.82 -1.62 -3.59
N TYR A 58 -8.04 -2.84 -4.09
CA TYR A 58 -8.54 -3.07 -5.45
C TYR A 58 -10.08 -2.97 -5.54
N ASN A 59 -10.76 -2.84 -4.41
CA ASN A 59 -12.21 -2.67 -4.31
C ASN A 59 -12.58 -1.18 -4.21
N GLY A 60 -12.05 -0.38 -5.13
CA GLY A 60 -12.34 1.05 -5.24
C GLY A 60 -12.55 1.46 -6.70
N SER A 61 -13.03 2.68 -6.89
CA SER A 61 -13.20 3.32 -8.20
C SER A 61 -12.49 4.67 -8.32
N SER A 62 -12.07 5.25 -7.20
CA SER A 62 -11.36 6.53 -7.11
C SER A 62 -10.44 6.56 -5.89
N HIS A 63 -9.46 7.47 -5.91
CA HIS A 63 -8.67 7.82 -4.73
C HIS A 63 -9.43 8.84 -3.86
N ASP A 64 -9.20 8.82 -2.55
CA ASP A 64 -9.80 9.79 -1.63
C ASP A 64 -8.96 11.08 -1.48
N LEU A 65 -7.79 11.14 -2.12
CA LEU A 65 -6.86 12.28 -2.07
C LEU A 65 -6.12 12.47 -3.39
N ASP A 66 -5.55 13.67 -3.55
CA ASP A 66 -4.65 14.04 -4.63
C ASP A 66 -3.20 13.66 -4.30
N PHE A 67 -2.37 13.46 -5.33
CA PHE A 67 -0.98 13.04 -5.20
C PHE A 67 -0.03 14.12 -5.76
N PRO A 68 0.28 15.18 -5.00
CA PRO A 68 1.33 16.11 -5.40
C PRO A 68 2.71 15.44 -5.31
N GLU A 69 3.71 16.04 -5.95
CA GLU A 69 5.08 15.52 -5.98
C GLU A 69 5.94 16.12 -4.84
N GLY A 70 7.13 15.56 -4.62
CA GLY A 70 8.11 16.10 -3.68
C GLY A 70 8.07 15.51 -2.25
N PHE A 71 7.40 14.38 -2.06
CA PHE A 71 7.36 13.68 -0.77
C PHE A 71 8.57 12.77 -0.53
N VAL A 72 8.94 12.61 0.74
CA VAL A 72 9.93 11.64 1.21
C VAL A 72 9.21 10.42 1.81
N MET A 73 9.67 9.22 1.49
CA MET A 73 9.13 7.97 2.04
C MET A 73 10.07 7.37 3.08
N VAL A 74 9.54 7.07 4.26
CA VAL A 74 10.24 6.32 5.32
C VAL A 74 9.62 4.93 5.43
N LEU A 75 10.43 3.88 5.28
CA LEU A 75 9.99 2.49 5.38
C LEU A 75 10.25 1.96 6.80
N GLY A 76 9.20 1.44 7.46
CA GLY A 76 9.33 0.80 8.76
C GLY A 76 9.90 -0.63 8.69
N SER A 77 10.19 -1.22 9.86
CA SER A 77 10.79 -2.56 9.98
C SER A 77 9.82 -3.73 9.76
N GLY A 78 8.52 -3.46 9.70
CA GLY A 78 7.49 -4.49 9.70
C GLY A 78 7.31 -5.13 11.08
N VAL A 79 6.90 -6.40 11.11
CA VAL A 79 6.53 -7.12 12.34
C VAL A 79 7.77 -7.45 13.19
N TYR A 80 7.64 -7.29 14.51
CA TYR A 80 8.70 -7.66 15.46
C TYR A 80 9.04 -9.15 15.45
N ARG A 81 10.33 -9.45 15.53
CA ARG A 81 10.91 -10.79 15.59
C ARG A 81 12.24 -10.76 16.33
N ILE A 82 12.74 -11.91 16.79
CA ILE A 82 14.07 -11.98 17.42
C ILE A 82 15.11 -11.39 16.45
N GLY A 83 15.88 -10.41 16.94
CA GLY A 83 16.83 -9.64 16.13
C GLY A 83 16.25 -8.43 15.38
N SER A 84 14.96 -8.11 15.57
CA SER A 84 14.30 -6.93 15.03
C SER A 84 13.18 -6.47 15.97
N SER A 85 13.50 -5.55 16.88
CA SER A 85 12.57 -5.05 17.89
C SER A 85 12.40 -3.51 17.82
N VAL A 86 12.05 -2.91 18.95
CA VAL A 86 11.64 -1.51 19.11
C VAL A 86 12.71 -0.50 18.69
N GLU A 87 13.99 -0.92 18.66
CA GLU A 87 15.10 -0.09 18.20
C GLU A 87 14.89 0.42 16.77
N PHE A 88 14.27 -0.38 15.89
CA PHE A 88 14.02 0.03 14.52
C PHE A 88 12.84 1.01 14.39
N ASP A 89 11.85 0.90 15.27
CA ASP A 89 10.75 1.87 15.35
C ASP A 89 11.27 3.24 15.85
N TRP A 90 12.16 3.22 16.86
CA TRP A 90 12.82 4.43 17.34
C TRP A 90 13.60 5.16 16.24
N CYS A 91 14.38 4.42 15.44
CA CYS A 91 15.10 4.98 14.30
C CYS A 91 14.16 5.60 13.24
N ALA A 92 13.03 4.95 12.94
CA ALA A 92 12.06 5.46 11.98
C ALA A 92 11.38 6.75 12.49
N VAL A 93 10.96 6.78 13.77
CA VAL A 93 10.40 7.98 14.40
C VAL A 93 11.43 9.11 14.46
N GLY A 94 12.70 8.80 14.75
CA GLY A 94 13.80 9.76 14.72
C GLY A 94 13.96 10.41 13.34
N CYS A 95 14.07 9.59 12.29
CA CYS A 95 14.15 10.06 10.90
C CYS A 95 12.95 10.94 10.52
N LEU A 96 11.72 10.52 10.85
CA LEU A 96 10.50 11.29 10.58
C LEU A 96 10.47 12.66 11.27
N ARG A 97 11.15 12.82 12.41
CA ARG A 97 11.22 14.10 13.12
C ARG A 97 12.30 15.05 12.57
N GLU A 98 13.27 14.52 11.83
CA GLU A 98 14.37 15.28 11.26
C GLU A 98 14.13 15.76 9.82
N LEU A 99 13.20 15.14 9.10
CA LEU A 99 12.75 15.55 7.76
C LEU A 99 11.91 16.83 7.79
#